data_AF-A0A6N7SR41-F1
#
_entry.id   AF-A0A6N7SR41-F1
#
_cell.length_a   1.000
_cell.length_b   1.000
_cell.length_c   1.000
_cell.angle_alpha   90.00
_cell.angle_beta   90.00
_cell.angle_gamma   90.00
#
_symmetry.space_group_name_H-M   'P 1'
#
loop_
_entity.id
_entity.type
_entity.pdbx_description
1 polymer ?
#
loop_
_entity_poly.entity_id
_entity_poly.type
_entity_poly.pdbx_seq_one_letter_code
_entity_poly.pdbx_strand_id
1 'polypeptide(L)'
;MPMERFVMDDFQVQISIETLSEKLHLTEQDDVEMMGEKLQDALRTAKPKAVYKICEVTEIDGDKVTIEDTEFQSPTLAAKLKGVHNVFAFVATCGTEVDEWSRREDDYIVNLWLDMLKEMILVEARKQFRNRLSEKYGIKTFGVMNPGSGNADTWPIRQQAQLFSLIGDVKELTGVELTGGTLMYPTKSVSGIMFPSEEDFVSCSICKRVNCQNRKAKYIGA
;
A
#
# COMPACT_ATOMS: atom_id res chain seq x y z
N MET A 1 -4.61 18.88 -20.08
CA MET A 1 -5.42 17.67 -20.40
C MET A 1 -6.04 17.18 -19.10
N PRO A 2 -7.29 16.68 -19.06
CA PRO A 2 -7.84 16.21 -17.81
C PRO A 2 -6.96 15.08 -17.28
N MET A 3 -6.49 15.24 -16.04
CA MET A 3 -5.60 14.31 -15.34
C MET A 3 -6.33 12.98 -15.14
N GLU A 4 -6.11 12.02 -16.04
CA GLU A 4 -6.83 10.75 -16.00
C GLU A 4 -6.36 9.93 -14.80
N ARG A 5 -7.29 9.71 -13.87
CA ARG A 5 -7.13 8.80 -12.72
C ARG A 5 -7.80 7.50 -13.07
N PHE A 6 -7.21 6.40 -12.64
CA PHE A 6 -7.73 5.07 -12.88
C PHE A 6 -8.07 4.42 -11.54
N VAL A 7 -9.27 3.87 -11.46
CA VAL A 7 -9.75 3.13 -10.28
C VAL A 7 -9.81 1.65 -10.60
N MET A 8 -9.43 0.83 -9.64
CA MET A 8 -9.61 -0.63 -9.63
C MET A 8 -10.35 -1.00 -8.36
N ASP A 9 -11.53 -1.59 -8.48
CA ASP A 9 -12.44 -1.91 -7.36
C ASP A 9 -13.01 -3.35 -7.43
N ASP A 10 -12.47 -4.16 -8.34
CA ASP A 10 -12.92 -5.51 -8.69
C ASP A 10 -11.88 -6.58 -8.30
N PHE A 11 -11.06 -6.31 -7.28
CA PHE A 11 -10.05 -7.28 -6.82
C PHE A 11 -10.71 -8.52 -6.21
N GLN A 12 -10.21 -9.69 -6.60
CA GLN A 12 -10.70 -10.98 -6.14
C GLN A 12 -9.84 -11.47 -4.98
N VAL A 13 -10.29 -11.32 -3.74
CA VAL A 13 -9.50 -11.70 -2.57
C VAL A 13 -9.75 -13.17 -2.24
N GLN A 14 -8.67 -13.95 -2.19
CA GLN A 14 -8.72 -15.37 -1.87
C GLN A 14 -7.78 -15.66 -0.72
N ILE A 15 -8.34 -16.01 0.44
CA ILE A 15 -7.61 -16.37 1.64
C ILE A 15 -8.27 -17.64 2.18
N SER A 16 -7.47 -18.68 2.40
CA SER A 16 -7.94 -19.93 3.00
C SER A 16 -7.84 -19.88 4.52
N ILE A 17 -8.63 -20.71 5.21
CA ILE A 17 -8.56 -20.79 6.68
C ILE A 17 -7.21 -21.32 7.13
N GLU A 18 -6.58 -22.24 6.40
CA GLU A 18 -5.26 -22.78 6.72
C GLU A 18 -4.21 -21.65 6.70
N THR A 19 -4.23 -20.82 5.64
CA THR A 19 -3.31 -19.69 5.51
C THR A 19 -3.55 -18.65 6.61
N LEU A 20 -4.82 -18.42 6.97
CA LEU A 20 -5.18 -17.51 8.05
C LEU A 20 -4.69 -18.05 9.41
N SER A 21 -4.97 -19.31 9.73
CA SER A 21 -4.56 -19.96 10.98
C SER A 21 -3.05 -19.97 11.15
N GLU A 22 -2.30 -20.28 10.08
CA GLU A 22 -0.83 -20.19 10.09
C GLU A 22 -0.35 -18.76 10.37
N LYS A 23 -0.97 -17.76 9.73
CA LYS A 23 -0.60 -16.35 9.88
C LYS A 23 -0.90 -15.81 11.27
N LEU A 24 -2.01 -16.23 11.87
CA LEU A 24 -2.46 -15.80 13.20
C LEU A 24 -1.89 -16.65 14.33
N HIS A 25 -1.20 -17.75 14.00
CA HIS A 25 -0.72 -18.76 14.96
C HIS A 25 -1.85 -19.35 15.82
N LEU A 26 -3.00 -19.64 15.22
CA LEU A 26 -4.12 -20.29 15.92
C LEU A 26 -3.77 -21.75 16.22
N THR A 27 -3.88 -22.15 17.48
CA THR A 27 -3.59 -23.53 17.94
C THR A 27 -4.82 -24.26 18.43
N GLU A 28 -5.81 -23.53 18.95
CA GLU A 28 -7.05 -24.10 19.49
C GLU A 28 -8.09 -24.26 18.38
N GLN A 29 -8.82 -25.37 18.39
CA GLN A 29 -9.83 -25.66 17.37
C GLN A 29 -10.97 -24.62 17.38
N ASP A 30 -11.40 -24.19 18.56
CA ASP A 30 -12.46 -23.19 18.72
C ASP A 30 -12.07 -21.85 18.09
N ASP A 31 -10.80 -21.44 18.20
CA ASP A 31 -10.29 -20.21 17.58
C ASP A 31 -10.26 -20.34 16.05
N VAL A 32 -9.88 -21.51 15.53
CA VAL A 32 -9.88 -21.79 14.07
C VAL A 32 -11.30 -21.75 13.51
N GLU A 33 -12.26 -22.35 14.20
CA GLU A 33 -13.67 -22.34 13.78
C GLU A 33 -14.23 -20.91 13.80
N MET A 34 -14.02 -20.17 14.89
CA MET A 34 -14.45 -18.77 15.02
C MET A 34 -13.84 -17.88 13.93
N MET A 35 -12.52 -17.96 13.73
CA MET A 35 -11.85 -17.16 12.71
C MET A 35 -12.21 -17.61 11.29
N GLY A 36 -12.60 -18.87 11.10
CA GLY A 36 -13.19 -19.38 9.86
C GLY A 36 -14.48 -18.67 9.49
N GLU A 37 -15.38 -18.47 10.45
CA GLU A 37 -16.61 -17.70 10.24
C GLU A 37 -16.32 -16.22 9.93
N LYS A 38 -15.45 -15.59 10.73
CA LYS A 38 -15.02 -14.20 10.52
C LYS A 38 -14.36 -14.00 9.16
N LEU A 39 -13.57 -14.96 8.69
CA LEU A 39 -12.94 -14.94 7.38
C LEU A 39 -14.00 -14.85 6.27
N GLN A 40 -15.04 -15.68 6.34
CA GLN A 40 -16.11 -15.67 5.36
C GLN A 40 -16.89 -14.35 5.37
N ASP A 41 -17.17 -13.79 6.55
CA ASP A 41 -17.77 -12.46 6.68
C ASP A 41 -16.90 -11.35 6.09
N ALA A 42 -15.60 -11.38 6.38
CA ALA A 42 -14.65 -10.41 5.87
C ALA A 42 -14.56 -10.48 4.34
N LEU A 43 -14.48 -11.68 3.75
CA LEU A 43 -14.42 -11.86 2.29
C LEU A 43 -15.69 -11.41 1.58
N ARG A 44 -16.86 -11.55 2.22
CA ARG A 44 -18.14 -11.01 1.69
C ARG A 44 -18.23 -9.49 1.80
N THR A 45 -17.61 -8.92 2.82
CA THR A 45 -17.74 -7.50 3.16
C THR A 45 -16.68 -6.64 2.47
N ALA A 46 -15.47 -7.18 2.29
CA ALA A 46 -14.34 -6.44 1.77
C ALA A 46 -14.57 -5.97 0.33
N LYS A 47 -14.38 -4.66 0.12
CA LYS A 47 -14.31 -4.05 -1.20
C LYS A 47 -12.98 -3.32 -1.34
N PRO A 48 -11.87 -4.06 -1.46
CA PRO A 48 -10.57 -3.46 -1.70
C PRO A 48 -10.60 -2.60 -2.96
N LYS A 49 -9.94 -1.45 -2.90
CA LYS A 49 -9.89 -0.46 -3.98
C LYS A 49 -8.48 0.03 -4.15
N ALA A 50 -8.13 0.42 -5.37
CA ALA A 50 -6.91 1.15 -5.67
C ALA A 50 -7.23 2.29 -6.63
N VAL A 51 -6.59 3.43 -6.42
CA VAL A 51 -6.55 4.53 -7.37
C VAL A 51 -5.10 4.77 -7.75
N TYR A 52 -4.85 5.04 -9.03
CA TYR A 52 -3.56 5.51 -9.48
C TYR A 52 -3.70 6.60 -10.54
N LYS A 53 -2.65 7.40 -10.63
CA LYS A 53 -2.44 8.42 -11.66
C LYS A 53 -1.07 8.21 -12.27
N ILE A 54 -0.99 8.30 -13.59
CA ILE A 54 0.30 8.34 -14.30
C ILE A 54 0.76 9.80 -14.28
N CYS A 55 1.95 10.03 -13.71
CA CYS A 55 2.50 11.37 -13.56
C CYS A 55 3.88 11.46 -14.20
N GLU A 56 4.19 12.61 -14.78
CA GLU A 56 5.51 12.90 -15.36
C GLU A 56 6.47 13.39 -14.27
N VAL A 57 7.70 12.89 -14.28
CA VAL A 57 8.80 13.44 -13.47
C VAL A 57 9.35 14.66 -14.23
N THR A 58 9.05 15.85 -13.73
CA THR A 58 9.33 17.12 -14.43
C THR A 58 10.72 17.67 -14.09
N GLU A 59 11.19 17.47 -12.87
CA GLU A 59 12.48 18.00 -12.43
C GLU A 59 13.09 17.13 -11.32
N ILE A 60 14.43 17.02 -11.33
CA ILE A 60 15.20 16.45 -10.23
C ILE A 60 16.35 17.42 -9.93
N ASP A 61 16.35 17.99 -8.72
CA ASP A 61 17.38 18.90 -8.24
C ASP A 61 17.93 18.42 -6.88
N GLY A 62 19.14 17.87 -6.90
CA GLY A 62 19.78 17.30 -5.71
C GLY A 62 18.91 16.24 -5.03
N ASP A 63 18.41 16.58 -3.85
CA ASP A 63 17.59 15.71 -2.98
C ASP A 63 16.07 15.91 -3.17
N LYS A 64 15.68 16.72 -4.18
CA LYS A 64 14.30 17.02 -4.51
C LYS A 64 13.91 16.41 -5.86
N VAL A 65 12.65 16.03 -5.95
CA VAL A 65 12.01 15.61 -7.21
C VAL A 65 10.66 16.28 -7.34
N THR A 66 10.42 16.88 -8.49
CA THR A 66 9.13 17.44 -8.87
C THR A 66 8.44 16.45 -9.80
N ILE A 67 7.21 16.10 -9.45
CA ILE A 67 6.37 15.21 -10.24
C ILE A 67 5.13 16.02 -10.60
N GLU A 68 4.97 16.33 -11.88
CA GLU A 68 4.08 17.36 -12.40
C GLU A 68 4.33 18.72 -11.70
N ASP A 69 3.43 19.14 -10.82
CA ASP A 69 3.46 20.39 -10.06
C ASP A 69 3.73 20.16 -8.55
N THR A 70 4.00 18.94 -8.14
CA THR A 70 4.17 18.56 -6.73
C THR A 70 5.64 18.24 -6.42
N GLU A 71 6.24 18.98 -5.50
CA GLU A 71 7.62 18.77 -5.03
C GLU A 71 7.68 17.76 -3.87
N PHE A 72 8.61 16.82 -3.96
CA PHE A 72 8.98 15.88 -2.90
C PHE A 72 10.44 16.04 -2.50
N GLN A 73 10.72 16.03 -1.19
CA GLN A 73 12.06 16.08 -0.61
C GLN A 73 12.48 14.68 -0.16
N SER A 74 13.24 13.97 -0.99
CA SER A 74 13.76 12.64 -0.64
C SER A 74 14.99 12.36 -1.51
N PRO A 75 16.20 12.31 -0.92
CA PRO A 75 17.42 11.96 -1.64
C PRO A 75 17.29 10.60 -2.35
N THR A 76 16.65 9.64 -1.68
CA THR A 76 16.46 8.30 -2.23
C THR A 76 15.47 8.29 -3.39
N LEU A 77 14.34 9.00 -3.29
CA LEU A 77 13.36 9.07 -4.37
C LEU A 77 13.96 9.81 -5.58
N ALA A 78 14.63 10.94 -5.35
CA ALA A 78 15.34 11.70 -6.38
C ALA A 78 16.37 10.83 -7.10
N ALA A 79 17.19 10.07 -6.36
CA ALA A 79 18.17 9.16 -6.94
C ALA A 79 17.53 8.01 -7.75
N LYS A 80 16.42 7.43 -7.26
CA LYS A 80 15.74 6.31 -7.92
C LYS A 80 14.93 6.72 -9.16
N LEU A 81 14.54 7.98 -9.26
CA LEU A 81 13.80 8.50 -10.41
C LEU A 81 14.70 9.12 -11.48
N LYS A 82 16.03 9.11 -11.32
CA LYS A 82 16.95 9.56 -12.38
C LYS A 82 16.75 8.74 -13.66
N GLY A 83 16.40 9.42 -14.76
CA GLY A 83 16.12 8.79 -16.05
C GLY A 83 14.74 8.14 -16.15
N VAL A 84 13.90 8.23 -15.10
CA VAL A 84 12.51 7.78 -15.14
C VAL A 84 11.63 8.95 -15.56
N HIS A 85 10.90 8.80 -16.66
CA HIS A 85 10.02 9.85 -17.17
C HIS A 85 8.60 9.81 -16.58
N ASN A 86 8.05 8.60 -16.38
CA ASN A 86 6.68 8.43 -15.91
C ASN A 86 6.64 7.50 -14.70
N VAL A 87 5.78 7.85 -13.75
CA VAL A 87 5.53 7.08 -12.53
C VAL A 87 4.04 6.87 -12.30
N PHE A 88 3.70 5.88 -11.47
CA PHE A 88 2.37 5.65 -10.96
C PHE A 88 2.30 6.14 -9.52
N ALA A 89 1.67 7.30 -9.29
CA ALA A 89 1.28 7.71 -7.95
C ALA A 89 0.00 6.96 -7.58
N PHE A 90 -0.02 6.26 -6.44
CA PHE A 90 -1.12 5.36 -6.11
C PHE A 90 -1.51 5.35 -4.62
N VAL A 91 -2.76 4.93 -4.39
CA VAL A 91 -3.32 4.52 -3.09
C VAL A 91 -4.06 3.20 -3.28
N ALA A 92 -3.93 2.26 -2.34
CA ALA A 92 -4.70 1.02 -2.30
C ALA A 92 -5.13 0.70 -0.87
N THR A 93 -6.30 0.07 -0.70
CA THR A 93 -6.90 -0.23 0.61
C THR A 93 -7.55 -1.61 0.65
N CYS A 94 -7.71 -2.19 1.83
CA CYS A 94 -8.54 -3.38 2.05
C CYS A 94 -10.06 -3.10 1.89
N GLY A 95 -10.45 -1.82 1.84
CA GLY A 95 -11.84 -1.37 1.77
C GLY A 95 -12.31 -0.76 3.09
N THR A 96 -13.10 0.30 3.02
CA THR A 96 -13.70 0.94 4.20
C THR A 96 -14.74 0.04 4.86
N GLU A 97 -15.41 -0.77 4.05
CA GLU A 97 -16.49 -1.66 4.44
C GLU A 97 -16.03 -2.72 5.45
N VAL A 98 -14.90 -3.38 5.18
CA VAL A 98 -14.33 -4.40 6.09
C VAL A 98 -13.68 -3.76 7.32
N ASP A 99 -13.16 -2.54 7.21
CA ASP A 99 -12.62 -1.81 8.36
C ASP A 99 -13.72 -1.39 9.33
N GLU A 100 -14.83 -0.87 8.83
CA GLU A 100 -16.01 -0.53 9.62
C GLU A 100 -16.66 -1.75 10.26
N TRP A 101 -16.75 -2.86 9.52
CA TRP A 101 -17.26 -4.12 10.06
C TRP A 101 -16.38 -4.64 11.20
N SER A 102 -15.05 -4.67 11.02
CA SER A 102 -14.15 -5.21 12.04
C SER A 102 -14.15 -4.40 13.33
N ARG A 103 -14.46 -3.10 13.28
CA ARG A 103 -14.51 -2.20 14.45
C ARG A 103 -15.68 -2.48 15.39
N ARG A 104 -16.67 -3.26 14.95
CA ARG A 104 -17.81 -3.66 15.80
C ARG A 104 -17.46 -4.85 16.70
N GLU A 105 -16.26 -5.39 16.57
CA GLU A 105 -15.77 -6.46 17.43
C GLU A 105 -15.28 -5.89 18.77
N ASP A 106 -15.88 -6.36 19.85
CA ASP A 106 -15.59 -5.94 21.22
C ASP A 106 -14.44 -6.75 21.83
N ASP A 107 -14.23 -8.00 21.38
CA ASP A 107 -13.12 -8.81 21.87
C ASP A 107 -11.78 -8.30 21.31
N TYR A 108 -10.87 -7.93 22.20
CA TYR A 108 -9.59 -7.35 21.85
C TYR A 108 -8.68 -8.31 21.06
N ILE A 109 -8.68 -9.60 21.40
CA ILE A 109 -7.85 -10.61 20.74
C ILE A 109 -8.41 -10.87 19.33
N VAL A 110 -9.73 -11.02 19.21
CA VAL A 110 -10.38 -11.19 17.92
C VAL A 110 -10.16 -9.94 17.05
N ASN A 111 -10.25 -8.73 17.62
CA ASN A 111 -9.98 -7.49 16.90
C ASN A 111 -8.55 -7.44 16.31
N LEU A 112 -7.55 -7.92 17.07
CA LEU A 112 -6.17 -8.04 16.59
C LEU A 112 -6.06 -9.01 15.41
N TRP A 113 -6.73 -10.16 15.48
CA TRP A 113 -6.78 -11.13 14.37
C TRP A 113 -7.48 -10.56 13.14
N LEU A 114 -8.58 -9.81 13.32
CA LEU A 114 -9.26 -9.11 12.24
C LEU A 114 -8.38 -8.05 11.59
N ASP A 115 -7.55 -7.35 12.37
CA ASP A 115 -6.58 -6.39 11.83
C ASP A 115 -5.52 -7.06 10.94
N MET A 116 -5.04 -8.23 11.35
CA MET A 116 -4.13 -9.06 10.55
C MET A 116 -4.82 -9.60 9.28
N LEU A 117 -6.09 -10.00 9.37
CA LEU A 117 -6.87 -10.42 8.21
C LEU A 117 -7.04 -9.28 7.19
N LYS A 118 -7.39 -8.06 7.64
CA LYS A 118 -7.45 -6.88 6.76
C LYS A 118 -6.12 -6.59 6.06
N GLU A 119 -5.00 -6.84 6.74
CA GLU A 119 -3.68 -6.72 6.12
C GLU A 119 -3.47 -7.78 5.02
N MET A 120 -3.90 -9.01 5.22
CA MET A 120 -3.86 -10.06 4.18
C MET A 120 -4.72 -9.68 2.96
N ILE A 121 -5.91 -9.13 3.18
CA ILE A 121 -6.80 -8.61 2.13
C ILE A 121 -6.07 -7.52 1.31
N LEU A 122 -5.42 -6.56 1.99
CA LEU A 122 -4.63 -5.52 1.33
C LEU A 122 -3.46 -6.11 0.52
N VAL A 123 -2.79 -7.16 1.02
CA VAL A 123 -1.68 -7.81 0.31
C VAL A 123 -2.15 -8.41 -1.01
N GLU A 124 -3.27 -9.13 -1.02
CA GLU A 124 -3.83 -9.71 -2.24
C GLU A 124 -4.26 -8.63 -3.24
N ALA A 125 -4.92 -7.56 -2.77
CA ALA A 125 -5.28 -6.42 -3.62
C ALA A 125 -4.05 -5.74 -4.24
N ARG A 126 -2.98 -5.53 -3.46
CA ARG A 126 -1.73 -4.93 -3.96
C ARG A 126 -1.01 -5.81 -4.99
N LYS A 127 -1.05 -7.14 -4.81
CA LYS A 127 -0.48 -8.09 -5.77
C LYS A 127 -1.22 -8.01 -7.11
N GLN A 128 -2.56 -8.02 -7.08
CA GLN A 128 -3.38 -7.87 -8.28
C GLN A 128 -3.19 -6.51 -8.94
N PHE A 129 -3.16 -5.43 -8.16
CA PHE A 129 -2.86 -4.08 -8.65
C PHE A 129 -1.53 -4.04 -9.42
N ARG A 130 -0.45 -4.55 -8.82
CA ARG A 130 0.87 -4.62 -9.48
C ARG A 130 0.82 -5.46 -10.76
N ASN A 131 0.19 -6.62 -10.74
CA ASN A 131 0.11 -7.50 -11.91
C ASN A 131 -0.67 -6.85 -13.06
N ARG A 132 -1.80 -6.20 -12.75
CA ARG A 132 -2.60 -5.48 -13.76
C ARG A 132 -1.82 -4.32 -14.38
N LEU A 133 -1.02 -3.59 -13.59
CA LEU A 133 -0.12 -2.56 -14.13
C LEU A 133 1.00 -3.15 -15.00
N SER A 134 1.61 -4.26 -14.56
CA SER A 134 2.61 -5.00 -15.32
C SER A 134 2.08 -5.40 -16.70
N GLU A 135 0.90 -6.04 -16.73
CA GLU A 135 0.26 -6.52 -17.95
C GLU A 135 -0.18 -5.36 -18.84
N LYS A 136 -0.85 -4.34 -18.28
CA LYS A 136 -1.40 -3.21 -19.05
C LYS A 136 -0.30 -2.37 -19.72
N TYR A 137 0.84 -2.18 -19.06
CA TYR A 137 1.91 -1.30 -19.54
C TYR A 137 3.17 -2.04 -19.99
N GLY A 138 3.19 -3.37 -19.95
CA GLY A 138 4.34 -4.19 -20.37
C GLY A 138 5.58 -4.03 -19.50
N ILE A 139 5.41 -3.65 -18.23
CA ILE A 139 6.52 -3.37 -17.31
C ILE A 139 6.89 -4.63 -16.54
N LYS A 140 8.09 -5.16 -16.78
CA LYS A 140 8.54 -6.42 -16.15
C LYS A 140 8.79 -6.28 -14.65
N THR A 141 9.39 -5.16 -14.25
CA THR A 141 9.94 -4.97 -12.90
C THR A 141 9.63 -3.55 -12.43
N PHE A 142 9.28 -3.40 -11.16
CA PHE A 142 8.96 -2.10 -10.58
C PHE A 142 9.82 -1.77 -9.37
N GLY A 143 10.23 -0.52 -9.28
CA GLY A 143 10.57 0.12 -8.01
C GLY A 143 9.30 0.67 -7.35
N VAL A 144 9.22 0.54 -6.02
CA VAL A 144 8.13 1.09 -5.22
C VAL A 144 8.71 1.79 -4.00
N MET A 145 8.27 3.02 -3.79
CA MET A 145 8.58 3.79 -2.59
C MET A 145 7.29 4.27 -1.93
N ASN A 146 7.28 4.29 -0.60
CA ASN A 146 6.14 4.71 0.21
C ASN A 146 6.62 5.73 1.25
N PRO A 147 5.94 6.87 1.43
CA PRO A 147 6.23 7.78 2.53
C PRO A 147 6.22 7.04 3.88
N GLY A 148 7.19 7.34 4.74
CA GLY A 148 7.38 6.71 6.04
C GLY A 148 7.92 5.27 6.03
N SER A 149 8.14 4.68 4.85
CA SER A 149 8.78 3.37 4.74
C SER A 149 10.30 3.48 4.57
N GLY A 150 11.03 2.61 5.25
CA GLY A 150 12.49 2.64 5.27
C GLY A 150 13.02 3.27 6.55
N ASN A 151 14.14 3.98 6.45
CA ASN A 151 14.61 4.83 7.54
C ASN A 151 13.84 6.16 7.52
N ALA A 152 13.85 6.91 8.62
CA ALA A 152 13.05 8.15 8.75
C ALA A 152 13.42 9.21 7.69
N ASP A 153 14.65 9.18 7.21
CA ASP A 153 15.23 10.06 6.19
C ASP A 153 15.06 9.53 4.75
N THR A 154 14.58 8.29 4.56
CA THR A 154 14.39 7.70 3.22
C THR A 154 13.34 8.48 2.43
N TRP A 155 12.12 8.57 2.95
CA TRP A 155 11.07 9.43 2.41
C TRP A 155 10.10 9.79 3.54
N PRO A 156 10.12 11.04 4.05
CA PRO A 156 9.33 11.44 5.21
C PRO A 156 7.82 11.21 5.07
N ILE A 157 7.19 10.64 6.12
CA ILE A 157 5.74 10.36 6.14
C ILE A 157 4.87 11.60 5.91
N ARG A 158 5.33 12.78 6.35
CA ARG A 158 4.61 14.04 6.15
C ARG A 158 4.33 14.35 4.67
N GLN A 159 5.15 13.82 3.76
CA GLN A 159 4.99 13.98 2.32
C GLN A 159 3.86 13.13 1.72
N GLN A 160 3.17 12.35 2.55
CA GLN A 160 1.97 11.65 2.13
C GLN A 160 0.83 12.62 1.77
N ALA A 161 0.77 13.80 2.40
CA ALA A 161 -0.19 14.84 2.03
C ALA A 161 0.03 15.33 0.59
N GLN A 162 1.29 15.59 0.21
CA GLN A 162 1.67 15.93 -1.17
C GLN A 162 1.28 14.82 -2.14
N LEU A 163 1.55 13.56 -1.79
CA LEU A 163 1.17 12.42 -2.64
C LEU A 163 -0.34 12.32 -2.85
N PHE A 164 -1.14 12.54 -1.80
CA PHE A 164 -2.60 12.58 -1.91
C PHE A 164 -3.08 13.74 -2.78
N SER A 165 -2.42 14.91 -2.69
CA SER A 165 -2.70 16.06 -3.54
C SER A 165 -2.36 15.78 -5.01
N LEU A 166 -1.20 15.17 -5.28
CA LEU A 166 -0.75 14.80 -6.62
C LEU A 166 -1.74 13.85 -7.29
N ILE A 167 -2.23 12.85 -6.54
CA ILE A 167 -3.25 11.93 -7.04
C ILE A 167 -4.56 12.68 -7.21
N GLY A 168 -5.09 13.31 -6.17
CA GLY A 168 -6.39 13.98 -6.15
C GLY A 168 -7.58 13.01 -6.05
N ASP A 169 -8.70 13.48 -5.49
CA ASP A 169 -9.98 12.75 -5.34
C ASP A 169 -9.86 11.38 -4.65
N VAL A 170 -8.83 11.16 -3.82
CA VAL A 170 -8.55 9.84 -3.23
C VAL A 170 -9.71 9.35 -2.36
N LYS A 171 -10.30 10.24 -1.55
CA LYS A 171 -11.39 9.90 -0.64
C LYS A 171 -12.64 9.51 -1.41
N GLU A 172 -12.98 10.26 -2.44
CA GLU A 172 -14.14 10.02 -3.29
C GLU A 172 -14.02 8.71 -4.05
N LEU A 173 -12.81 8.38 -4.54
CA LEU A 173 -12.57 7.22 -5.38
C LEU A 173 -12.34 5.92 -4.60
N THR A 174 -11.81 6.00 -3.37
CA THR A 174 -11.42 4.81 -2.60
C THR A 174 -11.99 4.73 -1.18
N GLY A 175 -12.52 5.84 -0.66
CA GLY A 175 -12.87 5.99 0.75
C GLY A 175 -11.68 6.25 1.67
N VAL A 176 -10.45 6.27 1.15
CA VAL A 176 -9.24 6.51 1.95
C VAL A 176 -9.04 8.00 2.20
N GLU A 177 -8.84 8.38 3.45
CA GLU A 177 -8.52 9.75 3.84
C GLU A 177 -7.28 9.83 4.73
N LEU A 178 -6.71 11.04 4.82
CA LEU A 178 -5.63 11.33 5.77
C LEU A 178 -6.21 11.91 7.06
N THR A 179 -5.77 11.35 8.18
CA THR A 179 -5.96 11.93 9.51
C THR A 179 -5.06 13.15 9.70
N GLY A 180 -5.30 13.95 10.74
CA GLY A 180 -4.49 15.13 11.07
C GLY A 180 -2.99 14.86 11.28
N GLY A 181 -2.60 13.59 11.48
CA GLY A 181 -1.21 13.13 11.59
C GLY A 181 -0.63 12.52 10.32
N THR A 182 -1.23 12.71 9.13
CA THR A 182 -0.86 12.08 7.85
C THR A 182 -1.00 10.55 7.79
N LEU A 183 -1.56 9.91 8.81
CA LEU A 183 -1.90 8.49 8.74
C LEU A 183 -3.16 8.30 7.90
N MET A 184 -3.26 7.17 7.21
CA MET A 184 -4.44 6.83 6.41
C MET A 184 -5.52 6.16 7.25
N TYR A 185 -6.77 6.44 6.88
CA TYR A 185 -7.96 5.73 7.30
C TYR A 185 -8.67 5.19 6.05
N PRO A 186 -8.98 3.89 5.94
CA PRO A 186 -8.64 2.78 6.85
C PRO A 186 -7.13 2.60 7.07
N THR A 187 -6.75 2.06 8.23
CA THR A 187 -5.32 1.85 8.59
C THR A 187 -4.63 0.83 7.68
N LYS A 188 -5.39 -0.16 7.18
CA LYS A 188 -4.92 -1.11 6.18
C LYS A 188 -5.07 -0.54 4.77
N SER A 189 -4.33 0.53 4.57
CA SER A 189 -4.13 1.19 3.28
C SER A 189 -2.64 1.38 3.02
N VAL A 190 -2.27 1.55 1.76
CA VAL A 190 -0.91 1.87 1.32
C VAL A 190 -0.99 2.98 0.28
N SER A 191 -0.03 3.89 0.29
CA SER A 191 0.17 4.82 -0.82
C SER A 191 1.64 4.89 -1.18
N GLY A 192 1.94 5.23 -2.43
CA GLY A 192 3.33 5.38 -2.84
C GLY A 192 3.48 5.83 -4.28
N ILE A 193 4.74 5.81 -4.71
CA ILE A 193 5.13 5.94 -6.11
C ILE A 193 5.68 4.60 -6.57
N MET A 194 5.13 4.09 -7.66
CA MET A 194 5.61 2.90 -8.36
C MET A 194 6.14 3.31 -9.72
N PHE A 195 7.27 2.75 -10.16
CA PHE A 195 7.95 3.18 -11.38
C PHE A 195 8.68 2.01 -12.05
N PRO A 196 8.86 2.02 -13.38
CA PRO A 196 9.69 1.04 -14.08
C PRO A 196 11.12 1.05 -13.52
N SER A 197 11.70 -0.13 -13.32
CA SER A 197 13.06 -0.28 -12.81
C SER A 197 13.74 -1.49 -13.46
N GLU A 198 15.07 -1.49 -13.51
CA GLU A 198 15.84 -2.66 -13.96
C GLU A 198 15.73 -3.82 -12.96
N GLU A 199 15.68 -3.49 -11.67
CA GLU A 199 15.58 -4.44 -10.55
C GLU A 199 14.42 -4.09 -9.63
N ASP A 200 13.86 -5.09 -8.96
CA ASP A 200 12.79 -4.88 -7.99
C ASP A 200 13.32 -4.07 -6.80
N PHE A 201 12.66 -2.97 -6.51
CA PHE A 201 13.07 -2.10 -5.40
C PHE A 201 11.89 -1.82 -4.46
N VAL A 202 12.15 -1.96 -3.16
CA VAL A 202 11.27 -1.50 -2.08
C VAL A 202 12.14 -0.91 -0.98
N SER A 203 11.68 0.14 -0.28
CA SER A 203 12.47 0.80 0.78
C SER A 203 12.98 -0.14 1.89
N CYS A 204 12.41 -1.35 2.04
CA CYS A 204 12.93 -2.36 2.97
C CYS A 204 14.38 -2.77 2.67
N SER A 205 14.82 -2.71 1.41
CA SER A 205 16.17 -3.13 1.02
C SER A 205 17.27 -2.22 1.59
N ILE A 206 16.93 -0.98 1.95
CA ILE A 206 17.83 0.01 2.54
C ILE A 206 17.51 0.34 4.01
N CYS A 207 16.52 -0.34 4.58
CA CYS A 207 16.07 -0.12 5.95
C CYS A 207 16.98 -0.86 6.96
N LYS A 208 17.56 -0.10 7.90
CA LYS A 208 18.48 -0.63 8.93
C LYS A 208 17.78 -1.37 10.08
N ARG A 209 16.44 -1.31 10.15
CA ARG A 209 15.65 -1.98 11.21
C ARG A 209 15.75 -3.50 11.08
N VAL A 210 16.45 -4.17 11.99
CA VAL A 210 16.69 -5.62 11.93
C VAL A 210 15.38 -6.42 12.08
N ASN A 211 14.66 -6.22 13.19
CA ASN A 211 13.45 -6.97 13.52
C ASN A 211 12.19 -6.20 13.10
N CYS A 212 11.88 -6.22 11.81
CA CYS A 212 10.66 -5.65 11.25
C CYS A 212 9.74 -6.78 10.77
N GLN A 213 8.58 -6.95 11.41
CA GLN A 213 7.59 -7.97 11.05
C GLN A 213 7.04 -7.80 9.62
N ASN A 214 7.07 -6.56 9.10
CA ASN A 214 6.56 -6.22 7.77
C ASN A 214 7.67 -6.10 6.72
N ARG A 215 8.85 -6.70 6.95
CA ARG A 215 9.99 -6.64 6.03
C ARG A 215 9.67 -7.38 4.73
N LYS A 216 9.72 -6.67 3.61
CA LYS A 216 9.45 -7.19 2.26
C LYS A 216 10.70 -7.58 1.46
N ALA A 217 11.88 -7.13 1.90
CA ALA A 217 13.15 -7.41 1.23
C ALA A 217 14.31 -7.46 2.23
N LYS A 218 15.35 -8.23 1.89
CA LYS A 218 16.60 -8.30 2.65
C LYS A 218 17.34 -6.95 2.57
N TYR A 219 18.01 -6.56 3.66
CA TYR A 219 18.85 -5.37 3.67
C TYR A 219 20.10 -5.59 2.81
N ILE A 220 20.38 -4.68 1.88
CA ILE A 220 21.49 -4.77 0.91
C ILE A 220 22.54 -3.67 1.08
N GLY A 221 22.39 -2.79 2.07
CA GLY A 221 23.18 -1.57 2.21
C GLY A 221 22.40 -0.34 1.75
N ALA A 222 22.84 0.84 2.18
CA ALA A 222 22.30 2.14 1.77
C ALA A 222 23.36 2.89 0.96
#